data_AF-A0A7C1SKY8-F1
#
_entry.id   AF-A0A7C1SKY8-F1
#
_cell.length_a   1.000
_cell.length_b   1.000
_cell.length_c   1.000
_cell.angle_alpha   90.00
_cell.angle_beta   90.00
_cell.angle_gamma   90.00
#
_symmetry.space_group_name_H-M   'P 1'
#
loop_
_entity.id
_entity.type
_entity.pdbx_description
1 polymer ?
#
loop_
_entity_poly.entity_id
_entity_poly.type
_entity_poly.pdbx_seq_one_letter_code
_entity_poly.pdbx_strand_id
1 'polypeptide(L)'
;MARVLEEGVAFNRWAGGKFKRNKNILLAMTGMTGSGKSYTSLRMCELYYQDKFKKPFPIENVCFSISELMKLLTSKTLKRGEIIILEEAGTSLNSLDYQNKVSKLFTFILQSFRSMNIGLIFTLPVLTMLNKSARMLLHAHFVTSGIDFYLKNCKIKPLYHQLNQERGKSYWKYQRIKVNGDIHTIK
;
A
#
# COMPACT_ATOMS: atom_id res chain seq x y z
N MET A 1 -3.18 -27.85 -14.44
CA MET A 1 -4.13 -27.05 -13.63
C MET A 1 -3.31 -26.05 -12.80
N ALA A 2 -3.28 -24.77 -13.18
CA ALA A 2 -2.53 -23.77 -12.42
C ALA A 2 -3.14 -23.67 -11.01
N ARG A 3 -2.41 -24.09 -9.98
CA ARG A 3 -2.87 -24.00 -8.59
C ARG A 3 -3.08 -22.52 -8.25
N VAL A 4 -4.34 -22.14 -8.04
CA VAL A 4 -4.75 -20.78 -7.71
C VAL A 4 -4.24 -20.47 -6.31
N LEU A 5 -3.57 -19.33 -6.15
CA LEU A 5 -3.19 -18.84 -4.83
C LEU A 5 -4.45 -18.39 -4.10
N GLU A 6 -4.59 -18.81 -2.85
CA GLU A 6 -5.65 -18.29 -1.99
C GLU A 6 -5.55 -16.76 -1.86
N GLU A 7 -6.70 -16.14 -1.64
CA GLU A 7 -6.82 -14.69 -1.48
C GLU A 7 -5.89 -14.18 -0.36
N GLY A 8 -5.24 -13.04 -0.58
CA GLY A 8 -4.36 -12.42 0.41
C GLY A 8 -2.99 -13.09 0.58
N VAL A 9 -2.79 -14.36 0.24
CA VAL A 9 -1.53 -15.09 0.49
C VAL A 9 -0.31 -14.38 -0.10
N ALA A 10 -0.42 -13.88 -1.33
CA ALA A 10 0.69 -13.17 -1.99
C ALA A 10 1.07 -11.89 -1.24
N PHE A 11 0.09 -11.08 -0.86
CA PHE A 11 0.31 -9.85 -0.11
C PHE A 11 0.82 -10.13 1.31
N ASN A 12 0.20 -11.07 2.02
CA ASN A 12 0.56 -11.42 3.40
C ASN A 12 2.00 -11.91 3.50
N ARG A 13 2.43 -12.77 2.56
CA ARG A 13 3.83 -13.22 2.49
C ARG A 13 4.79 -12.07 2.20
N TRP A 14 4.45 -11.20 1.25
CA TRP A 14 5.29 -10.04 0.92
C TRP A 14 5.41 -9.06 2.11
N ALA A 15 4.28 -8.68 2.69
CA ALA A 15 4.20 -7.73 3.79
C ALA A 15 4.86 -8.29 5.06
N GLY A 16 4.50 -9.52 5.45
CA GLY A 16 5.11 -10.22 6.58
C GLY A 16 6.62 -10.36 6.42
N GLY A 17 7.11 -10.69 5.22
CA GLY A 17 8.53 -10.76 4.91
C GLY A 17 9.25 -9.41 5.01
N LYS A 18 8.61 -8.30 4.64
CA LYS A 18 9.14 -6.94 4.82
C LYS A 18 9.27 -6.60 6.32
N PHE A 19 8.18 -6.75 7.08
CA PHE A 19 8.16 -6.38 8.50
C PHE A 19 9.10 -7.24 9.35
N LYS A 20 9.26 -8.54 9.04
CA LYS A 20 10.25 -9.40 9.70
C LYS A 20 11.69 -8.88 9.54
N ARG A 21 12.01 -8.31 8.37
CA ARG A 21 13.33 -7.72 8.05
C ARG A 21 13.47 -6.25 8.47
N ASN A 22 12.59 -5.77 9.35
CA ASN A 22 12.55 -4.40 9.82
C ASN A 22 12.43 -3.36 8.67
N LYS A 23 11.64 -3.68 7.64
CA LYS A 23 11.36 -2.81 6.51
C LYS A 23 9.88 -2.43 6.53
N ASN A 24 9.63 -1.12 6.49
CA ASN A 24 8.30 -0.55 6.34
C ASN A 24 7.70 -0.86 4.95
N ILE A 25 6.41 -0.55 4.82
CA ILE A 25 5.67 -0.66 3.56
C ILE A 25 5.10 0.72 3.21
N LEU A 26 5.26 1.12 1.96
CA LEU A 26 4.65 2.31 1.37
C LEU A 26 4.05 1.84 0.05
N LEU A 27 2.73 1.79 -0.02
CA LEU A 27 2.00 1.24 -1.15
C LEU A 27 1.02 2.28 -1.67
N ALA A 28 1.05 2.57 -2.97
CA ALA A 28 0.02 3.39 -3.61
C ALA A 28 -1.02 2.48 -4.28
N MET A 29 -2.29 2.71 -4.03
CA MET A 29 -3.42 2.07 -4.71
C MET A 29 -4.06 3.10 -5.65
N THR A 30 -4.06 2.83 -6.95
CA THR A 30 -4.61 3.75 -7.96
C THR A 30 -5.65 3.12 -8.86
N GLY A 31 -6.40 3.97 -9.56
CA GLY A 31 -7.49 3.60 -10.45
C GLY A 31 -8.58 4.67 -10.45
N MET A 32 -9.45 4.63 -11.45
CA MET A 32 -10.56 5.58 -11.57
C MET A 32 -11.54 5.48 -10.38
N THR A 33 -12.33 6.52 -10.14
CA THR A 33 -13.43 6.45 -9.14
C THR A 33 -14.32 5.24 -9.44
N GLY A 34 -14.70 4.49 -8.41
CA GLY A 34 -15.48 3.26 -8.57
C GLY A 34 -14.70 2.01 -9.01
N SER A 35 -13.38 2.08 -9.23
CA SER A 35 -12.58 0.92 -9.66
C SER A 35 -12.30 -0.13 -8.58
N GLY A 36 -12.73 0.09 -7.33
CA GLY A 36 -12.53 -0.84 -6.22
C GLY A 36 -11.29 -0.60 -5.35
N LYS A 37 -10.63 0.57 -5.45
CA LYS A 37 -9.43 0.91 -4.64
C LYS A 37 -9.65 0.74 -3.14
N SER A 38 -10.65 1.40 -2.58
CA SER A 38 -10.93 1.43 -1.14
C SER A 38 -11.28 0.04 -0.63
N TYR A 39 -12.19 -0.66 -1.34
CA TYR A 39 -12.57 -2.03 -1.02
C TYR A 39 -11.37 -2.99 -1.06
N THR A 40 -10.53 -2.88 -2.09
CA THR A 40 -9.31 -3.68 -2.21
C THR A 40 -8.35 -3.43 -1.05
N SER A 41 -8.09 -2.16 -0.72
CA SER A 41 -7.18 -1.80 0.38
C SER A 41 -7.68 -2.33 1.72
N LEU A 42 -8.97 -2.18 2.00
CA LEU A 42 -9.62 -2.72 3.20
C LEU A 42 -9.50 -4.24 3.26
N ARG A 43 -9.91 -4.94 2.19
CA ARG A 43 -9.87 -6.41 2.11
C ARG A 43 -8.45 -6.96 2.29
N MET A 44 -7.47 -6.32 1.67
CA MET A 44 -6.05 -6.69 1.84
C MET A 44 -5.60 -6.55 3.30
N CYS A 45 -5.99 -5.47 3.98
CA CYS A 45 -5.67 -5.26 5.39
C CYS A 45 -6.39 -6.24 6.31
N GLU A 46 -7.68 -6.53 6.08
CA GLU A 46 -8.45 -7.54 6.83
C GLU A 46 -7.78 -8.92 6.78
N LEU A 47 -7.46 -9.40 5.57
CA LEU A 47 -6.81 -10.69 5.36
C LEU A 47 -5.41 -10.74 5.99
N TYR A 48 -4.66 -9.64 5.91
CA TYR A 48 -3.36 -9.55 6.54
C TYR A 48 -3.47 -9.56 8.07
N TYR A 49 -4.42 -8.85 8.66
CA TYR A 49 -4.61 -8.80 10.11
C TYR A 49 -5.11 -10.14 10.67
N GLN A 50 -6.01 -10.81 9.95
CA GLN A 50 -6.45 -12.15 10.29
C GLN A 50 -5.30 -13.16 10.24
N ASP A 51 -4.42 -13.08 9.24
CA ASP A 51 -3.25 -13.95 9.15
C ASP A 51 -2.21 -13.64 10.24
N LYS A 52 -1.86 -12.36 10.39
CA LYS A 52 -0.70 -11.91 11.17
C LYS A 52 -0.99 -11.75 12.66
N PHE A 53 -2.12 -11.13 12.98
CA PHE A 53 -2.49 -10.74 14.35
C PHE A 53 -3.63 -11.59 14.92
N LYS A 54 -4.29 -12.41 14.09
CA LYS A 54 -5.48 -13.21 14.46
C LYS A 54 -6.60 -12.33 15.01
N LYS A 55 -6.77 -11.14 14.43
CA LYS A 55 -7.71 -10.10 14.85
C LYS A 55 -8.32 -9.41 13.62
N PRO A 56 -9.51 -8.78 13.76
CA PRO A 56 -10.04 -7.91 12.72
C PRO A 56 -9.12 -6.70 12.48
N PHE A 57 -9.22 -6.13 11.28
CA PHE A 57 -8.52 -4.88 10.97
C PHE A 57 -9.15 -3.70 11.75
N PRO A 58 -8.37 -2.92 12.51
CA PRO A 58 -8.89 -1.79 13.28
C PRO A 58 -9.40 -0.69 12.35
N ILE A 59 -10.61 -0.19 12.59
CA ILE A 59 -11.18 0.91 11.81
C ILE A 59 -10.39 2.21 12.02
N GLU A 60 -9.77 2.37 13.18
CA GLU A 60 -8.92 3.50 13.55
C GLU A 60 -7.65 3.58 12.68
N ASN A 61 -7.28 2.48 12.02
CA ASN A 61 -6.17 2.44 11.07
C ASN A 61 -6.60 2.90 9.66
N VAL A 62 -7.83 3.38 9.48
CA VAL A 62 -8.30 4.06 8.27
C VAL A 62 -8.38 5.55 8.56
N CYS A 63 -7.49 6.31 7.92
CA CYS A 63 -7.44 7.78 8.02
C CYS A 63 -7.99 8.39 6.73
N PHE A 64 -8.86 9.38 6.85
CA PHE A 64 -9.41 10.16 5.72
C PHE A 64 -8.69 11.49 5.53
N SER A 65 -7.78 11.83 6.44
CA SER A 65 -6.98 13.04 6.36
C SER A 65 -5.52 12.82 6.79
N ILE A 66 -4.62 13.66 6.27
CA ILE A 66 -3.22 13.69 6.71
C ILE A 66 -3.12 14.03 8.20
N SER A 67 -4.06 14.83 8.72
CA SER A 67 -4.11 15.19 10.15
C SER A 67 -4.39 13.98 11.03
N GLU A 68 -5.39 13.17 10.68
CA GLU A 68 -5.68 11.89 11.38
C GLU A 68 -4.48 10.95 11.33
N LEU A 69 -3.86 10.79 10.16
CA LEU A 69 -2.66 9.98 10.02
C LEU A 69 -1.54 10.47 10.94
N MET A 70 -1.27 11.77 10.96
CA MET A 70 -0.23 12.32 11.83
C MET A 70 -0.56 12.11 13.31
N LYS A 71 -1.81 12.33 13.73
CA LYS A 71 -2.26 12.07 15.11
C LYS A 71 -2.03 10.60 15.49
N LEU A 72 -2.42 9.67 14.61
CA LEU A 72 -2.26 8.23 14.82
C LEU A 72 -0.77 7.85 14.92
N LEU A 73 0.08 8.37 14.03
CA LEU A 73 1.52 8.13 14.06
C LEU A 73 2.18 8.66 15.33
N THR A 74 1.73 9.81 15.84
CA THR A 74 2.28 10.40 17.08
C THR A 74 1.73 9.80 18.36
N SER A 75 0.61 9.06 18.30
CA SER A 75 -0.06 8.50 19.48
C SER A 75 0.76 7.42 20.21
N LYS A 76 1.79 6.85 19.56
CA LYS A 76 2.62 5.73 20.06
C LYS A 76 1.83 4.46 20.40
N THR A 77 0.60 4.30 19.92
CA THR A 77 -0.22 3.09 20.13
C THR A 77 0.04 2.01 19.08
N LEU A 78 0.58 2.41 17.91
CA LEU A 78 0.85 1.52 16.78
C LEU A 78 1.92 0.50 17.11
N LYS A 79 1.67 -0.74 16.71
CA LYS A 79 2.60 -1.86 16.85
C LYS A 79 3.35 -2.11 15.56
N ARG A 80 4.53 -2.70 15.69
CA ARG A 80 5.35 -3.15 14.57
C ARG A 80 4.55 -4.09 13.66
N GLY A 81 4.58 -3.79 12.36
CA GLY A 81 3.92 -4.58 11.32
C GLY A 81 2.44 -4.28 11.12
N GLU A 82 1.88 -3.29 11.83
CA GLU A 82 0.57 -2.74 11.53
C GLU A 82 0.56 -1.96 10.22
N ILE A 83 -0.60 -1.90 9.58
CA ILE A 83 -0.81 -1.21 8.31
C ILE A 83 -1.89 -0.16 8.52
N ILE A 84 -1.65 1.04 7.99
CA ILE A 84 -2.59 2.15 7.99
C ILE A 84 -3.02 2.41 6.54
N ILE A 85 -4.29 2.75 6.34
CA ILE A 85 -4.82 3.22 5.06
C ILE A 85 -5.04 4.72 5.19
N LEU A 86 -4.45 5.48 4.27
CA LEU A 86 -4.81 6.87 4.03
C LEU A 86 -5.74 6.91 2.81
N GLU A 87 -7.03 6.95 3.09
CA GLU A 87 -8.13 6.88 2.11
C GLU A 87 -8.44 8.27 1.56
N GLU A 88 -8.57 8.39 0.23
CA GLU A 88 -8.95 9.62 -0.49
C GLU A 88 -8.21 10.88 -0.01
N ALA A 89 -6.92 10.74 0.25
CA ALA A 89 -6.06 11.90 0.46
C ALA A 89 -6.12 12.76 -0.82
N GLY A 90 -6.88 13.85 -0.81
CA GLY A 90 -6.89 14.83 -1.91
C GLY A 90 -8.26 15.24 -2.45
N THR A 91 -9.38 14.69 -1.97
CA THR A 91 -10.71 15.12 -2.44
C THR A 91 -11.19 16.46 -1.86
N SER A 92 -10.55 16.97 -0.79
CA SER A 92 -11.00 18.16 -0.06
C SER A 92 -10.01 19.35 -0.01
N LEU A 93 -8.88 19.29 -0.72
CA LEU A 93 -7.84 20.33 -0.68
C LEU A 93 -7.47 20.82 -2.08
N ASN A 94 -7.20 22.12 -2.22
CA ASN A 94 -6.55 22.68 -3.40
C ASN A 94 -5.29 21.86 -3.75
N SER A 95 -5.09 21.57 -5.03
CA SER A 95 -4.09 20.62 -5.53
C SER A 95 -2.66 20.95 -5.07
N LEU A 96 -2.32 22.24 -4.95
CA LEU A 96 -1.03 22.73 -4.46
C LEU A 96 -0.83 22.48 -2.94
N ASP A 97 -1.83 22.80 -2.13
CA ASP A 97 -1.77 22.58 -0.68
C ASP A 97 -1.70 21.10 -0.32
N TYR A 98 -2.43 20.28 -1.09
CA TYR A 98 -2.37 18.84 -0.97
C TYR A 98 -0.95 18.32 -1.27
N GLN A 99 -0.34 18.72 -2.39
CA GLN A 99 1.02 18.32 -2.74
C GLN A 99 2.04 18.73 -1.67
N ASN A 100 1.91 19.92 -1.10
CA ASN A 100 2.77 20.40 -0.03
C ASN A 100 2.62 19.56 1.25
N LYS A 101 1.38 19.25 1.66
CA LYS A 101 1.13 18.40 2.84
C LYS A 101 1.61 16.97 2.63
N VAL A 102 1.39 16.39 1.46
CA VAL A 102 1.92 15.06 1.09
C VAL A 102 3.45 15.07 1.14
N SER A 103 4.10 16.09 0.59
CA SER A 103 5.56 16.20 0.62
C SER A 103 6.09 16.21 2.05
N LYS A 104 5.50 17.04 2.93
CA LYS A 104 5.85 17.09 4.36
C LYS A 104 5.61 15.76 5.05
N LEU A 105 4.48 15.10 4.76
CA LEU A 105 4.18 13.76 5.27
C LEU A 105 5.24 12.75 4.85
N PHE A 106 5.65 12.71 3.58
CA PHE A 106 6.68 11.77 3.11
C PHE A 106 8.05 12.05 3.75
N THR A 107 8.41 13.30 3.99
CA THR A 107 9.62 13.65 4.77
C THR A 107 9.53 13.13 6.20
N PHE A 108 8.38 13.30 6.87
CA PHE A 108 8.16 12.77 8.21
C PHE A 108 8.18 11.23 8.23
N ILE A 109 7.56 10.60 7.24
CA ILE A 109 7.54 9.14 7.05
C ILE A 109 8.97 8.61 6.91
N LEU A 110 9.80 9.25 6.09
CA LEU A 110 11.20 8.85 5.90
C LEU A 110 11.97 8.82 7.23
N GLN A 111 11.76 9.84 8.06
CA GLN A 111 12.42 9.97 9.35
C GLN A 111 11.88 8.98 10.39
N SER A 112 10.56 8.75 10.40
CA SER A 112 9.87 8.07 11.50
C SER A 112 9.59 6.58 11.23
N PHE A 113 9.38 6.17 9.98
CA PHE A 113 8.89 4.81 9.68
C PHE A 113 9.99 3.74 9.77
N ARG A 114 11.26 4.13 9.67
CA ARG A 114 12.38 3.20 9.78
C ARG A 114 12.50 2.62 11.20
N SER A 115 12.09 3.37 12.23
CA SER A 115 12.02 2.90 13.61
C SER A 115 10.68 2.26 13.97
N MET A 116 9.56 2.77 13.44
CA MET A 116 8.21 2.22 13.74
C MET A 116 7.92 0.89 13.03
N ASN A 117 8.48 0.68 11.84
CA ASN A 117 8.28 -0.52 11.02
C ASN A 117 6.80 -0.87 10.79
N ILE A 118 6.06 0.12 10.30
CA ILE A 118 4.63 0.06 9.96
C ILE A 118 4.43 0.15 8.43
N GLY A 119 3.25 -0.21 7.96
CA GLY A 119 2.82 -0.06 6.57
C GLY A 119 1.89 1.13 6.39
N LEU A 120 1.98 1.79 5.24
CA LEU A 120 1.02 2.79 4.81
C LEU A 120 0.58 2.52 3.38
N ILE A 121 -0.74 2.45 3.20
CA ILE A 121 -1.42 2.33 1.92
C ILE A 121 -2.08 3.67 1.62
N PHE A 122 -1.78 4.26 0.47
CA PHE A 122 -2.43 5.48 -0.01
C PHE A 122 -3.46 5.10 -1.08
N THR A 123 -4.69 5.57 -0.99
CA THR A 123 -5.62 5.50 -2.14
C THR A 123 -5.66 6.85 -2.85
N LEU A 124 -5.40 6.84 -4.16
CA LEU A 124 -5.33 8.03 -4.99
C LEU A 124 -5.82 7.74 -6.41
N PRO A 125 -6.51 8.67 -7.10
CA PRO A 125 -6.92 8.47 -8.49
C PRO A 125 -5.76 8.12 -9.42
N VAL A 126 -4.68 8.90 -9.36
CA VAL A 126 -3.50 8.76 -10.24
C VAL A 126 -2.20 8.98 -9.48
N LEU A 127 -1.18 8.18 -9.80
CA LEU A 127 0.12 8.20 -9.10
C LEU A 127 0.82 9.57 -9.17
N THR A 128 0.54 10.35 -10.21
CA THR A 128 1.11 11.69 -10.44
C THR A 128 0.68 12.72 -9.40
N MET A 129 -0.34 12.45 -8.59
CA MET A 129 -0.68 13.29 -7.42
C MET A 129 0.41 13.28 -6.34
N LEU A 130 1.23 12.23 -6.29
CA LEU A 130 2.45 12.21 -5.48
C LEU A 130 3.57 12.86 -6.27
N ASN A 131 4.38 13.73 -5.63
CA ASN A 131 5.56 14.30 -6.26
C ASN A 131 6.63 13.24 -6.58
N LYS A 132 7.66 13.58 -7.37
CA LYS A 132 8.71 12.64 -7.78
C LYS A 132 9.41 11.97 -6.58
N SER A 133 9.73 12.75 -5.54
CA SER A 133 10.41 12.25 -4.34
C SER A 133 9.56 11.21 -3.60
N ALA A 134 8.27 11.49 -3.36
CA ALA A 134 7.32 10.57 -2.75
C ALA A 134 7.17 9.27 -3.57
N ARG A 135 7.06 9.38 -4.90
CA ARG A 135 6.98 8.20 -5.79
C ARG A 135 8.22 7.31 -5.71
N MET A 136 9.41 7.89 -5.55
CA MET A 136 10.65 7.11 -5.40
C MET A 136 10.72 6.31 -4.09
N LEU A 137 9.95 6.71 -3.07
CA LEU A 137 9.93 6.04 -1.77
C LEU A 137 8.93 4.89 -1.70
N LEU A 138 7.99 4.84 -2.63
CA LEU A 138 7.03 3.75 -2.70
C LEU A 138 7.74 2.41 -2.88
N HIS A 139 7.20 1.39 -2.23
CA HIS A 139 7.64 0.01 -2.36
C HIS A 139 6.78 -0.77 -3.35
N ALA A 140 5.51 -0.39 -3.47
CA ALA A 140 4.53 -1.01 -4.35
C ALA A 140 3.53 0.03 -4.88
N HIS A 141 2.99 -0.25 -6.05
CA HIS A 141 1.96 0.50 -6.74
C HIS A 141 0.96 -0.48 -7.34
N PHE A 142 -0.23 -0.56 -6.75
CA PHE A 142 -1.27 -1.49 -7.17
C PHE A 142 -2.31 -0.72 -7.96
N VAL A 143 -2.61 -1.21 -9.17
CA VAL A 143 -3.55 -0.54 -10.08
C VAL A 143 -4.81 -1.37 -10.20
N THR A 144 -5.90 -0.86 -9.62
CA THR A 144 -7.24 -1.42 -9.82
C THR A 144 -7.72 -1.13 -11.25
N SER A 145 -8.23 -2.17 -11.91
CA SER A 145 -8.71 -2.09 -13.30
C SER A 145 -10.23 -2.09 -13.41
N GLY A 146 -10.95 -2.61 -12.41
CA GLY A 146 -12.40 -2.69 -12.41
C GLY A 146 -12.92 -3.79 -11.48
N ILE A 147 -14.21 -3.70 -11.18
CA ILE A 147 -14.94 -4.65 -10.34
C ILE A 147 -15.81 -5.52 -11.26
N ASP A 148 -15.68 -6.83 -11.12
CA ASP A 148 -16.66 -7.77 -11.61
C ASP A 148 -17.69 -8.00 -10.48
N PHE A 149 -18.86 -7.40 -10.62
CA PHE A 149 -19.92 -7.50 -9.62
C PHE A 149 -20.57 -8.89 -9.57
N TYR A 150 -20.52 -9.65 -10.67
CA TYR A 150 -21.06 -11.00 -10.73
C TYR A 150 -20.16 -11.98 -10.00
N LEU A 151 -18.86 -11.95 -10.32
CA LEU A 151 -17.84 -12.78 -9.65
C LEU A 151 -17.40 -12.21 -8.30
N LYS A 152 -17.89 -11.02 -7.92
CA LYS A 152 -17.52 -10.27 -6.70
C LYS A 152 -16.01 -10.09 -6.55
N ASN A 153 -15.30 -9.88 -7.66
CA ASN A 153 -13.85 -9.80 -7.71
C ASN A 153 -13.39 -8.45 -8.26
N CYS A 154 -12.33 -7.90 -7.67
CA CYS A 154 -11.66 -6.71 -8.20
C CYS A 154 -10.34 -7.09 -8.85
N LYS A 155 -10.12 -6.68 -10.10
CA LYS A 155 -8.87 -6.96 -10.81
C LYS A 155 -7.81 -5.91 -10.45
N ILE A 156 -6.67 -6.38 -9.96
CA ILE A 156 -5.57 -5.53 -9.49
C ILE A 156 -4.28 -5.93 -10.21
N LYS A 157 -3.52 -4.95 -10.70
CA LYS A 157 -2.18 -5.14 -11.25
C LYS A 157 -1.14 -4.75 -10.19
N PRO A 158 -0.45 -5.71 -9.55
CA PRO A 158 0.48 -5.40 -8.49
C PRO A 158 1.88 -5.10 -9.05
N LEU A 159 2.28 -3.84 -8.99
CA LEU A 159 3.61 -3.39 -9.42
C LEU A 159 4.49 -3.11 -8.21
N TYR A 160 5.73 -3.56 -8.25
CA TYR A 160 6.70 -3.38 -7.17
C TYR A 160 7.84 -2.49 -7.66
N HIS A 161 8.26 -1.59 -6.79
CA HIS A 161 9.24 -0.59 -7.14
C HIS A 161 10.64 -1.18 -7.09
N GLN A 162 11.40 -1.03 -8.19
CA GLN A 162 12.82 -1.31 -8.25
C GLN A 162 13.55 -0.03 -8.64
N LEU A 163 14.36 0.48 -7.72
CA LEU A 163 15.18 1.66 -7.91
C LEU A 163 16.57 1.23 -8.39
N ASN A 164 16.99 1.70 -9.57
CA ASN A 164 18.39 1.60 -9.96
C ASN A 164 19.17 2.70 -9.21
N GLN A 165 20.00 2.29 -8.25
CA GLN A 165 20.71 3.19 -7.34
C GLN A 165 21.77 4.05 -8.05
N GLU A 166 22.35 3.57 -9.15
CA GLU A 166 23.39 4.29 -9.89
C GLU A 166 22.82 5.38 -10.80
N ARG A 167 21.69 5.10 -11.46
CA ARG A 167 21.08 6.02 -12.45
C ARG A 167 19.86 6.79 -11.94
N GLY A 168 19.44 6.53 -10.70
CA GLY A 168 18.23 7.11 -10.10
C GLY A 168 16.92 6.79 -10.85
N LYS A 169 16.93 5.81 -11.76
CA LYS A 169 15.77 5.43 -12.57
C LYS A 169 14.91 4.43 -11.80
N SER A 170 13.62 4.79 -11.66
CA SER A 170 12.57 3.99 -11.04
C SER A 170 11.92 3.08 -12.08
N TYR A 171 11.78 1.80 -11.77
CA TYR A 171 11.07 0.82 -12.60
C TYR A 171 9.98 0.12 -11.80
N TRP A 172 8.85 -0.13 -12.45
CA TRP A 172 7.72 -0.88 -11.91
C TRP A 172 7.71 -2.28 -12.51
N LYS A 173 7.75 -3.32 -11.67
CA LYS A 173 7.78 -4.71 -12.12
C LYS A 173 6.71 -5.54 -11.42
N TYR A 174 6.14 -6.48 -12.15
CA TYR A 174 5.28 -7.50 -11.56
C TYR A 174 6.06 -8.39 -10.61
N GLN A 175 5.45 -8.76 -9.48
CA GLN A 175 6.08 -9.69 -8.54
C GLN A 175 6.15 -11.08 -9.16
N ARG A 176 7.32 -11.69 -8.98
CA ARG A 176 7.53 -13.11 -9.23
C ARG A 176 7.52 -13.85 -7.90
N ILE A 177 6.76 -14.92 -7.83
CA ILE A 177 6.69 -15.79 -6.65
C ILE A 177 7.01 -17.22 -7.04
N LYS A 178 7.76 -17.91 -6.19
CA LYS A 178 8.04 -19.33 -6.35
C LYS A 178 6.95 -20.13 -5.65
N VAL A 179 6.24 -20.98 -6.38
CA VAL A 179 5.20 -21.86 -5.86
C VAL A 179 5.59 -23.29 -6.23
N ASN A 180 5.90 -24.12 -5.22
CA ASN A 180 6.25 -25.54 -5.39
C ASN A 180 7.38 -25.84 -6.40
N GLY A 181 8.31 -24.92 -6.63
CA GLY A 181 9.41 -25.10 -7.60
C GLY A 181 9.34 -24.11 -8.76
N ASP A 182 8.14 -23.72 -9.17
CA ASP A 182 7.91 -22.91 -10.37
C ASP A 182 7.78 -21.43 -10.07
N ILE A 183 8.28 -20.59 -10.98
CA ILE A 183 8.23 -19.12 -10.86
C ILE A 183 7.01 -18.59 -11.62
N HIS A 184 6.06 -18.00 -10.89
CA HIS A 184 4.87 -17.37 -11.44
C HIS A 184 4.96 -15.85 -11.37
N THR A 185 4.58 -15.16 -12.45
CA THR A 185 4.43 -13.70 -12.47
C THR A 185 2.98 -13.34 -12.16
N ILE A 186 2.76 -12.55 -11.11
CA ILE A 186 1.41 -12.07 -10.73
C ILE A 186 1.10 -10.82 -11.56
N LYS A 187 0.08 -10.89 -12.42
CA LYS A 187 -0.32 -9.83 -13.35
C LYS A 187 -1.69 -9.27 -13.00
#